data_AF-A0A972CKI1-F1
#
_entry.id   AF-A0A972CKI1-F1
#
_cell.length_a   1.000
_cell.length_b   1.000
_cell.length_c   1.000
_cell.angle_alpha   90.00
_cell.angle_beta   90.00
_cell.angle_gamma   90.00
#
_symmetry.space_group_name_H-M   'P 1'
#
loop_
_entity.id
_entity.type
_entity.pdbx_description
1 polymer ?
#
loop_
_entity_poly.entity_id
_entity_poly.type
_entity_poly.pdbx_seq_one_letter_code
_entity_poly.pdbx_strand_id
1 'polypeptide(L)'
;DGHILGESVVNYDMKTTIEKDNAIVNGLAIVSVGLVLLISFRSLSLPLLLLLTIETSIWINLSMPYFSGTSLTYIGYLVISTIQLGATVDYGILYTQHYIDNRQLMHKKDAIYESFMETIAGLLPPAMILITAGYLLYFISSLSIVSELGLVLGRGALISFLLVIFFLPGLLNSFDLLVEKTTMHVKFFKQEGEQEIKEETGVINKQKISRRKYEKKKI
;
A
#
# COMPACT_ATOMS: atom_id res chain seq x y z
N ASP A 1 5.71 -11.46 47.95
CA ASP A 1 5.16 -11.15 46.62
C ASP A 1 4.08 -12.16 46.25
N GLY A 2 2.83 -11.71 46.21
CA GLY A 2 1.69 -12.58 45.89
C GLY A 2 1.50 -12.65 44.37
N HIS A 3 1.74 -13.82 43.79
CA HIS A 3 1.37 -14.08 42.40
C HIS A 3 -0.06 -14.60 42.35
N ILE A 4 -0.92 -13.94 41.58
CA ILE A 4 -2.30 -14.35 41.36
C ILE A 4 -2.27 -15.47 40.32
N LEU A 5 -2.80 -16.64 40.65
CA LEU A 5 -2.82 -17.83 39.79
C LEU A 5 -4.25 -18.09 39.35
N GLY A 6 -4.44 -18.43 38.07
CA GLY A 6 -5.75 -18.75 37.49
C GLY A 6 -5.78 -18.57 35.98
N GLU A 7 -6.71 -19.24 35.31
CA GLU A 7 -6.83 -19.25 33.84
C GLU A 7 -7.00 -17.84 33.25
N SER A 8 -7.76 -16.97 33.92
CA SER A 8 -7.92 -15.58 33.49
C SER A 8 -6.63 -14.76 33.59
N VAL A 9 -5.80 -15.02 34.60
CA VAL A 9 -4.50 -14.33 34.76
C VAL A 9 -3.52 -14.80 33.70
N VAL A 10 -3.49 -16.11 33.41
CA VAL A 10 -2.66 -16.68 32.34
C VAL A 10 -3.08 -16.12 30.98
N ASN A 11 -4.38 -16.05 30.68
CA ASN A 11 -4.86 -15.47 29.42
C ASN A 11 -4.54 -13.97 29.29
N TYR A 12 -4.61 -13.23 30.39
CA TYR A 12 -4.24 -11.81 30.40
C TYR A 12 -2.73 -11.62 30.19
N ASP A 13 -1.90 -12.43 30.85
CA ASP A 13 -0.44 -12.39 30.71
C ASP A 13 -0.01 -12.79 29.29
N MET A 14 -0.63 -13.83 28.71
CA MET A 14 -0.46 -14.20 27.30
C MET A 14 -0.84 -13.05 26.37
N LYS A 15 -2.03 -12.45 26.55
CA LYS A 15 -2.48 -11.33 25.71
C LYS A 15 -1.48 -10.17 25.75
N THR A 16 -1.09 -9.73 26.95
CA THR A 16 -0.21 -8.57 27.10
C THR A 16 1.21 -8.82 26.57
N THR A 17 1.72 -10.04 26.71
CA THR A 17 3.01 -10.43 26.12
C THR A 17 2.94 -10.43 24.59
N ILE A 18 1.90 -11.06 24.03
CA ILE A 18 1.70 -11.15 22.59
C ILE A 18 1.46 -9.79 21.95
N GLU A 19 0.71 -8.89 22.59
CA GLU A 19 0.49 -7.54 22.07
C GLU A 19 1.80 -6.74 21.98
N LYS A 20 2.70 -6.88 22.96
CA LYS A 20 4.02 -6.25 22.93
C LYS A 20 4.89 -6.84 21.83
N ASP A 21 4.94 -8.16 21.72
CA ASP A 21 5.73 -8.84 20.70
C ASP A 21 5.22 -8.50 19.30
N ASN A 22 3.89 -8.39 19.12
CA ASN A 22 3.31 -8.07 17.83
C ASN A 22 3.72 -6.68 17.31
N ALA A 23 3.90 -5.69 18.18
CA ALA A 23 4.36 -4.38 17.74
C ALA A 23 5.76 -4.46 17.11
N ILE A 24 6.66 -5.25 17.72
CA ILE A 24 8.02 -5.46 17.22
C ILE A 24 7.99 -6.31 15.94
N VAL A 25 7.23 -7.40 15.94
CA VAL A 25 7.10 -8.32 14.80
C VAL A 25 6.49 -7.60 13.60
N ASN A 26 5.43 -6.82 13.79
CA ASN A 26 4.81 -6.03 12.73
C ASN A 26 5.78 -4.98 12.17
N GLY A 27 6.48 -4.25 13.05
CA GLY A 27 7.52 -3.29 12.61
C GLY A 27 8.62 -3.95 11.78
N LEU A 28 9.10 -5.12 12.21
CA LEU A 28 10.10 -5.91 11.48
C LEU A 28 9.54 -6.44 10.15
N ALA A 29 8.29 -6.87 10.10
CA ALA A 29 7.61 -7.32 8.90
C ALA A 29 7.49 -6.19 7.86
N ILE A 30 7.03 -5.01 8.27
CA ILE A 30 6.93 -3.82 7.40
C ILE A 30 8.29 -3.43 6.83
N VAL A 31 9.33 -3.41 7.67
CA VAL A 31 10.71 -3.11 7.22
C VAL A 31 11.21 -4.17 6.25
N SER A 32 10.96 -5.45 6.53
CA SER A 32 11.39 -6.57 5.69
C SER A 32 10.70 -6.54 4.32
N VAL A 33 9.38 -6.35 4.30
CA VAL A 33 8.61 -6.18 3.06
C VAL A 33 9.09 -4.93 2.31
N GLY A 34 9.30 -3.81 3.01
CA GLY A 34 9.84 -2.59 2.42
C GLY A 34 11.20 -2.78 1.75
N LEU A 35 12.10 -3.57 2.37
CA LEU A 35 13.38 -3.92 1.78
C LEU A 35 13.24 -4.78 0.52
N VAL A 36 12.38 -5.80 0.56
CA VAL A 36 12.09 -6.64 -0.62
C VAL A 36 11.54 -5.80 -1.77
N LEU A 37 10.58 -4.92 -1.47
CA LEU A 37 10.00 -4.00 -2.45
C LEU A 37 11.04 -3.02 -3.01
N LEU A 38 11.92 -2.48 -2.16
CA LEU A 38 13.00 -1.58 -2.57
C LEU A 38 13.96 -2.27 -3.54
N ILE A 39 14.31 -3.53 -3.27
CA ILE A 39 15.17 -4.33 -4.15
C ILE A 39 14.43 -4.63 -5.47
N SER A 40 13.15 -4.98 -5.40
CA SER A 40 12.32 -5.34 -6.56
C SER A 40 12.12 -4.16 -7.52
N PHE A 41 11.72 -2.99 -7.00
CA PHE A 41 11.39 -1.82 -7.80
C PHE A 41 12.54 -0.83 -7.99
N ARG A 42 13.64 -0.97 -7.25
CA ARG A 42 14.78 -0.03 -7.23
C ARG A 42 14.37 1.44 -7.09
N SER A 43 13.29 1.66 -6.33
CA SER A 43 12.67 2.96 -6.07
C SER A 43 12.27 3.01 -4.61
N LEU A 44 12.41 4.18 -3.97
CA LEU A 44 12.03 4.35 -2.56
C LEU A 44 10.56 4.78 -2.39
N SER A 45 10.00 5.52 -3.35
CA SER A 45 8.60 5.99 -3.25
C SER A 45 7.59 4.85 -3.43
N LEU A 46 7.85 3.93 -4.35
CA LEU A 46 6.92 2.82 -4.66
C LEU A 46 6.67 1.89 -3.46
N PRO A 47 7.71 1.37 -2.76
CA PRO A 47 7.52 0.61 -1.52
C PRO A 47 6.71 1.37 -0.47
N LEU A 48 6.97 2.67 -0.31
CA LEU A 48 6.29 3.49 0.67
C LEU A 48 4.80 3.64 0.35
N LEU A 49 4.46 3.92 -0.91
CA LEU A 49 3.06 4.06 -1.36
C LEU A 49 2.29 2.75 -1.25
N LEU A 50 2.95 1.63 -1.57
CA LEU A 50 2.41 0.28 -1.42
C LEU A 50 2.13 -0.04 0.04
N LEU A 51 3.13 0.08 0.91
CA LEU A 51 2.98 -0.16 2.34
C LEU A 51 1.91 0.74 2.95
N LEU A 52 1.88 2.03 2.58
CA LEU A 52 0.86 2.97 3.05
C LEU A 52 -0.56 2.51 2.65
N THR A 53 -0.74 2.01 1.43
CA THR A 53 -2.03 1.49 0.96
C THR A 53 -2.48 0.28 1.78
N ILE A 54 -1.57 -0.67 2.02
CA ILE A 54 -1.91 -1.91 2.74
C ILE A 54 -2.09 -1.66 4.24
N GLU A 55 -1.25 -0.84 4.88
CA GLU A 55 -1.42 -0.44 6.28
C GLU A 55 -2.74 0.30 6.50
N THR A 56 -3.10 1.21 5.58
CA THR A 56 -4.39 1.90 5.62
C THR A 56 -5.55 0.89 5.54
N SER A 57 -5.42 -0.14 4.70
CA SER A 57 -6.41 -1.23 4.63
C SER A 57 -6.55 -1.98 5.95
N ILE A 58 -5.42 -2.36 6.55
CA ILE A 58 -5.39 -3.08 7.84
C ILE A 58 -6.05 -2.22 8.92
N TRP A 59 -5.71 -0.95 9.01
CA TRP A 59 -6.30 -0.04 10.01
C TRP A 59 -7.79 0.15 9.81
N ILE A 60 -8.26 0.32 8.57
CA ILE A 60 -9.70 0.41 8.28
C ILE A 60 -10.38 -0.90 8.71
N ASN A 61 -9.82 -2.05 8.36
CA ASN A 61 -10.39 -3.35 8.72
C ASN A 61 -10.45 -3.58 10.24
N LEU A 62 -9.41 -3.17 10.97
CA LEU A 62 -9.32 -3.28 12.43
C LEU A 62 -10.13 -2.20 13.16
N SER A 63 -10.50 -1.10 12.50
CA SER A 63 -11.37 -0.07 13.07
C SER A 63 -12.84 -0.50 13.08
N MET A 64 -13.27 -1.35 12.14
CA MET A 64 -14.67 -1.77 12.01
C MET A 64 -15.23 -2.50 13.26
N PRO A 65 -14.51 -3.42 13.94
CA PRO A 65 -14.95 -4.02 15.20
C PRO A 65 -15.17 -2.98 16.30
N TYR A 66 -14.30 -1.95 16.38
CA TYR A 66 -14.45 -0.86 17.34
C TYR A 66 -15.79 -0.12 17.15
N PHE A 67 -16.17 0.16 15.90
CA PHE A 67 -17.47 0.79 15.60
C PHE A 67 -18.66 -0.15 15.77
N SER A 68 -18.46 -1.45 15.60
CA SER A 68 -19.51 -2.47 15.72
C SER A 68 -19.74 -2.91 17.18
N GLY A 69 -18.95 -2.39 18.13
CA GLY A 69 -18.99 -2.78 19.54
C GLY A 69 -18.54 -4.21 19.81
N THR A 70 -17.85 -4.84 18.86
CA THR A 70 -17.35 -6.21 18.99
C THR A 70 -15.88 -6.19 19.40
N SER A 71 -15.52 -7.04 20.37
CA SER A 71 -14.14 -7.20 20.79
C SER A 71 -13.41 -8.10 19.80
N LEU A 72 -12.28 -7.60 19.25
CA LEU A 72 -11.39 -8.43 18.45
C LEU A 72 -10.52 -9.28 19.38
N THR A 73 -10.49 -10.59 19.17
CA THR A 73 -9.57 -11.48 19.90
C THR A 73 -8.13 -11.20 19.48
N TYR A 74 -7.16 -11.29 20.41
CA TYR A 74 -5.74 -10.99 20.11
C TYR A 74 -5.18 -11.87 18.97
N ILE A 75 -5.62 -13.14 18.88
CA ILE A 75 -5.29 -14.05 17.78
C ILE A 75 -5.81 -13.50 16.45
N GLY A 76 -7.01 -12.91 16.46
CA GLY A 76 -7.60 -12.18 15.34
C GLY A 76 -6.64 -11.14 14.79
N TYR A 77 -6.21 -10.23 15.66
CA TYR A 77 -5.28 -9.16 15.32
C TYR A 77 -3.98 -9.68 14.68
N LEU A 78 -3.34 -10.69 15.29
CA LEU A 78 -2.09 -11.27 14.74
C LEU A 78 -2.26 -11.83 13.32
N VAL A 79 -3.33 -12.61 13.13
CA VAL A 79 -3.59 -13.33 11.87
C VAL A 79 -3.90 -12.33 10.76
N ILE A 80 -4.69 -11.29 11.06
CA ILE A 80 -5.02 -10.23 10.10
C ILE A 80 -3.77 -9.48 9.66
N SER A 81 -2.97 -9.00 10.62
CA SER A 81 -1.74 -8.25 10.32
C SER A 81 -0.79 -9.07 9.44
N THR A 82 -0.62 -10.36 9.75
CA THR A 82 0.31 -11.22 9.01
C THR A 82 -0.22 -11.57 7.61
N ILE A 83 -1.48 -12.00 7.49
CA ILE A 83 -2.05 -12.44 6.21
C ILE A 83 -2.24 -11.27 5.25
N GLN A 84 -2.70 -10.10 5.73
CA GLN A 84 -2.87 -8.94 4.86
C GLN A 84 -1.52 -8.41 4.35
N LEU A 85 -0.50 -8.32 5.21
CA LEU A 85 0.84 -7.92 4.75
C LEU A 85 1.42 -8.88 3.71
N GLY A 86 1.13 -10.19 3.79
CA GLY A 86 1.57 -11.15 2.78
C GLY A 86 0.73 -11.10 1.49
N ALA A 87 -0.55 -11.46 1.61
CA ALA A 87 -1.41 -11.72 0.46
C ALA A 87 -1.82 -10.43 -0.29
N THR A 88 -2.02 -9.32 0.42
CA THR A 88 -2.49 -8.08 -0.23
C THR A 88 -1.39 -7.16 -0.71
N VAL A 89 -0.16 -7.30 -0.21
CA VAL A 89 1.00 -6.62 -0.81
C VAL A 89 1.26 -7.15 -2.22
N ASP A 90 1.11 -8.45 -2.44
CA ASP A 90 1.31 -9.08 -3.76
C ASP A 90 0.41 -8.46 -4.85
N TYR A 91 -0.84 -8.14 -4.50
CA TYR A 91 -1.77 -7.44 -5.39
C TYR A 91 -1.28 -6.04 -5.77
N GLY A 92 -0.78 -5.30 -4.78
CA GLY A 92 -0.21 -3.98 -5.01
C GLY A 92 1.06 -4.04 -5.85
N ILE A 93 1.92 -5.04 -5.62
CA ILE A 93 3.13 -5.28 -6.42
C ILE A 93 2.74 -5.51 -7.89
N LEU A 94 1.83 -6.45 -8.16
CA LEU A 94 1.41 -6.78 -9.51
C LEU A 94 0.85 -5.54 -10.24
N TYR A 95 -0.05 -4.80 -9.60
CA TYR A 95 -0.59 -3.56 -10.17
C TYR A 95 0.52 -2.55 -10.48
N THR A 96 1.45 -2.37 -9.54
CA THR A 96 2.53 -1.38 -9.65
C THR A 96 3.55 -1.74 -10.72
N GLN A 97 3.85 -3.03 -10.91
CA GLN A 97 4.71 -3.50 -12.00
C GLN A 97 4.15 -3.09 -13.36
N HIS A 98 2.88 -3.42 -13.62
CA HIS A 98 2.19 -3.02 -14.85
C HIS A 98 2.13 -1.50 -15.00
N TYR A 99 1.89 -0.76 -13.91
CA TYR A 99 1.93 0.71 -13.95
C TYR A 99 3.27 1.24 -14.41
N ILE A 100 4.39 0.72 -13.90
CA ILE A 100 5.73 1.17 -14.29
C ILE A 100 6.00 0.83 -15.76
N ASP A 101 5.61 -0.35 -16.21
CA ASP A 101 5.81 -0.79 -17.59
C ASP A 101 5.01 0.09 -18.56
N ASN A 102 3.74 0.36 -18.25
CA ASN A 102 2.89 1.24 -19.05
C ASN A 102 3.33 2.71 -18.98
N ARG A 103 3.84 3.18 -17.84
CA ARG A 103 4.34 4.55 -17.66
C ARG A 103 5.61 4.85 -18.45
N GLN A 104 6.36 3.83 -18.87
CA GLN A 104 7.49 3.97 -19.79
C GLN A 104 7.03 4.29 -21.22
N LEU A 105 5.82 3.88 -21.59
CA LEU A 105 5.28 4.00 -22.95
C LEU A 105 4.22 5.10 -23.08
N MET A 106 3.55 5.44 -21.98
CA MET A 106 2.36 6.29 -21.97
C MET A 106 2.38 7.34 -20.85
N HIS A 107 1.52 8.34 -20.99
CA HIS A 107 1.31 9.35 -19.96
C HIS A 107 0.57 8.74 -18.74
N LYS A 108 0.78 9.30 -17.54
CA LYS A 108 0.35 8.72 -16.26
C LYS A 108 -1.11 8.29 -16.17
N LYS A 109 -2.03 9.05 -16.79
CA LYS A 109 -3.47 8.75 -16.76
C LYS A 109 -3.80 7.52 -17.60
N ASP A 110 -3.21 7.45 -18.78
CA ASP A 110 -3.42 6.35 -19.71
C ASP A 110 -2.74 5.08 -19.15
N ALA A 111 -1.55 5.23 -18.57
CA ALA A 111 -0.84 4.15 -17.90
C ALA A 111 -1.66 3.53 -16.75
N ILE A 112 -2.38 4.33 -15.96
CA ILE A 112 -3.28 3.84 -14.89
C ILE A 112 -4.43 3.02 -15.48
N TYR A 113 -5.04 3.54 -16.55
CA TYR A 113 -6.18 2.88 -17.19
C TYR A 113 -5.77 1.54 -17.80
N GLU A 114 -4.69 1.53 -18.58
CA GLU A 114 -4.19 0.29 -19.20
C GLU A 114 -3.75 -0.72 -18.15
N SER A 115 -3.02 -0.29 -17.12
CA SER A 115 -2.58 -1.19 -16.05
C SER A 115 -3.76 -1.79 -15.29
N PHE A 116 -4.85 -1.05 -15.10
CA PHE A 116 -6.06 -1.60 -14.52
C PHE A 116 -6.69 -2.68 -15.40
N MET A 117 -6.79 -2.44 -16.71
CA MET A 117 -7.35 -3.43 -17.65
C MET A 117 -6.51 -4.70 -17.74
N GLU A 118 -5.19 -4.58 -17.68
CA GLU A 118 -4.27 -5.72 -17.72
C GLU A 118 -4.28 -6.53 -16.41
N THR A 119 -4.41 -5.86 -15.27
CA THR A 119 -4.19 -6.51 -13.96
C THR A 119 -5.46 -7.04 -13.32
N ILE A 120 -6.64 -6.47 -13.63
CA ILE A 120 -7.89 -6.86 -12.96
C ILE A 120 -8.19 -8.36 -13.07
N ALA A 121 -7.91 -8.96 -14.23
CA ALA A 121 -8.12 -10.39 -14.46
C ALA A 121 -7.17 -11.28 -13.64
N GLY A 122 -5.96 -10.80 -13.33
CA GLY A 122 -5.00 -11.49 -12.47
C GLY A 122 -5.26 -11.28 -10.98
N LEU A 123 -5.76 -10.11 -10.60
CA LEU A 123 -6.00 -9.74 -9.19
C LEU A 123 -7.30 -10.32 -8.64
N LEU A 124 -8.34 -10.42 -9.47
CA LEU A 124 -9.67 -10.81 -9.01
C LEU A 124 -9.75 -12.25 -8.49
N PRO A 125 -9.18 -13.28 -9.16
CA PRO A 125 -9.26 -14.67 -8.69
C PRO A 125 -8.66 -14.91 -7.28
N PRO A 126 -7.40 -14.53 -6.99
CA PRO A 126 -6.83 -14.76 -5.66
C PRO A 126 -7.55 -13.95 -4.57
N ALA A 127 -7.99 -12.72 -4.87
CA ALA A 127 -8.77 -11.93 -3.94
C ALA A 127 -10.12 -12.59 -3.63
N MET A 128 -10.83 -13.05 -4.67
CA MET A 128 -12.10 -13.75 -4.51
C MET A 128 -11.95 -15.03 -3.70
N ILE A 129 -10.89 -15.81 -3.90
CA ILE A 129 -10.62 -17.01 -3.09
C ILE A 129 -10.49 -16.64 -1.61
N LEU A 130 -9.70 -15.61 -1.28
CA LEU A 130 -9.49 -15.21 0.11
C LEU A 130 -10.76 -14.62 0.76
N ILE A 131 -11.50 -13.79 0.02
CA ILE A 131 -12.77 -13.21 0.46
C ILE A 131 -13.80 -14.32 0.71
N THR A 132 -14.00 -15.20 -0.29
CA THR A 132 -14.99 -16.29 -0.18
C THR A 132 -14.61 -17.28 0.90
N ALA A 133 -13.35 -17.69 1.01
CA ALA A 133 -12.88 -18.58 2.07
C ALA A 133 -13.09 -17.97 3.47
N GLY A 134 -12.78 -16.68 3.65
CA GLY A 134 -13.00 -15.98 4.91
C GLY A 134 -14.48 -15.93 5.31
N TYR A 135 -15.35 -15.50 4.40
CA TYR A 135 -16.80 -15.47 4.67
C TYR A 135 -17.40 -16.86 4.83
N LEU A 136 -16.95 -17.84 4.06
CA LEU A 136 -17.40 -19.22 4.19
C LEU A 136 -17.05 -19.79 5.57
N LEU A 137 -15.82 -19.51 6.05
CA LEU A 137 -15.39 -19.89 7.39
C LEU A 137 -16.24 -19.22 8.48
N TYR A 138 -16.61 -17.94 8.29
CA TYR A 138 -17.50 -17.21 9.20
C TYR A 138 -18.87 -17.90 9.32
N PHE A 139 -19.47 -18.32 8.21
CA PHE A 139 -20.81 -18.92 8.20
C PHE A 139 -20.85 -20.38 8.63
N ILE A 140 -19.80 -21.16 8.33
CA ILE A 140 -19.78 -22.61 8.62
C ILE A 140 -19.30 -22.90 10.05
N SER A 141 -18.41 -22.06 10.60
CA SER A 141 -17.79 -22.36 11.88
C SER A 141 -18.75 -22.17 13.06
N SER A 142 -18.87 -23.19 13.89
CA SER A 142 -19.56 -23.13 15.20
C SER A 142 -18.69 -22.53 16.30
N LEU A 143 -17.36 -22.49 16.11
CA LEU A 143 -16.42 -21.96 17.09
C LEU A 143 -16.29 -20.45 16.92
N SER A 144 -16.65 -19.68 17.95
CA SER A 144 -16.72 -18.21 17.91
C SER A 144 -15.42 -17.56 17.42
N ILE A 145 -14.26 -18.03 17.89
CA ILE A 145 -12.97 -17.44 17.50
C ILE A 145 -12.66 -17.65 16.01
N VAL A 146 -13.03 -18.81 15.46
CA VAL A 146 -12.80 -19.15 14.05
C VAL A 146 -13.79 -18.40 13.16
N SER A 147 -15.04 -18.27 13.61
CA SER A 147 -16.05 -17.48 12.91
C SER A 147 -15.60 -16.01 12.83
N GLU A 148 -15.21 -15.41 13.97
CA GLU A 148 -14.69 -14.05 14.06
C GLU A 148 -13.47 -13.83 13.14
N LEU A 149 -12.51 -14.76 13.17
CA LEU A 149 -11.35 -14.75 12.28
C LEU A 149 -11.77 -14.74 10.80
N GLY A 150 -12.71 -15.60 10.41
CA GLY A 150 -13.23 -15.65 9.04
C GLY A 150 -13.84 -14.33 8.59
N LEU A 151 -14.65 -13.69 9.46
CA LEU A 151 -15.29 -12.42 9.16
C LEU A 151 -14.26 -11.32 8.93
N VAL A 152 -13.28 -11.19 9.82
CA VAL A 152 -12.31 -10.09 9.75
C VAL A 152 -11.30 -10.32 8.63
N LEU A 153 -10.94 -11.56 8.32
CA LEU A 153 -10.11 -11.89 7.16
C LEU A 153 -10.83 -11.64 5.84
N GLY A 154 -12.08 -12.13 5.69
CA GLY A 154 -12.87 -11.94 4.48
C GLY A 154 -13.12 -10.45 4.20
N ARG A 155 -13.49 -9.69 5.23
CA ARG A 155 -13.64 -8.23 5.14
C ARG A 155 -12.32 -7.54 4.83
N GLY A 156 -11.24 -7.95 5.48
CA GLY A 156 -9.91 -7.39 5.26
C GLY A 156 -9.42 -7.56 3.83
N ALA A 157 -9.57 -8.78 3.28
CA ALA A 157 -9.23 -9.07 1.89
C ALA A 157 -10.03 -8.19 0.92
N LEU A 158 -11.34 -8.03 1.15
CA LEU A 158 -12.22 -7.19 0.34
C LEU A 158 -11.79 -5.72 0.39
N ILE A 159 -11.57 -5.15 1.57
CA ILE A 159 -11.16 -3.75 1.73
C ILE A 159 -9.80 -3.53 1.05
N SER A 160 -8.86 -4.46 1.22
CA SER A 160 -7.52 -4.34 0.64
C SER A 160 -7.55 -4.37 -0.88
N PHE A 161 -8.32 -5.31 -1.45
CA PHE A 161 -8.51 -5.39 -2.90
C PHE A 161 -9.11 -4.10 -3.47
N LEU A 162 -10.14 -3.55 -2.81
CA LEU A 162 -10.73 -2.27 -3.22
C LEU A 162 -9.71 -1.12 -3.13
N LEU A 163 -8.91 -1.04 -2.08
CA LEU A 163 -7.90 0.00 -1.96
C LEU A 163 -6.79 -0.13 -3.00
N VAL A 164 -6.38 -1.35 -3.37
CA VAL A 164 -5.40 -1.56 -4.45
C VAL A 164 -5.95 -1.09 -5.80
N ILE A 165 -7.25 -1.27 -6.06
CA ILE A 165 -7.86 -0.87 -7.35
C ILE A 165 -8.23 0.62 -7.41
N PHE A 166 -8.64 1.22 -6.29
CA PHE A 166 -9.15 2.59 -6.30
C PHE A 166 -8.18 3.61 -5.66
N PHE A 167 -7.55 3.24 -4.56
CA PHE A 167 -6.72 4.16 -3.78
C PHE A 167 -5.27 4.21 -4.27
N LEU A 168 -4.67 3.04 -4.52
CA LEU A 168 -3.30 2.95 -5.03
C LEU A 168 -3.09 3.70 -6.36
N PRO A 169 -3.98 3.61 -7.37
CA PRO A 169 -3.77 4.36 -8.61
C PRO A 169 -3.90 5.87 -8.41
N GLY A 170 -4.79 6.29 -7.50
CA GLY A 170 -4.90 7.69 -7.09
C GLY A 170 -3.62 8.21 -6.43
N LEU A 171 -3.01 7.41 -5.57
CA LEU A 171 -1.70 7.71 -4.97
C LEU A 171 -0.60 7.77 -6.03
N LEU A 172 -0.50 6.77 -6.91
CA LEU A 172 0.51 6.74 -7.98
C LEU A 172 0.38 7.94 -8.91
N ASN A 173 -0.85 8.34 -9.29
CA ASN A 173 -1.08 9.55 -10.10
C ASN A 173 -0.65 10.85 -9.39
N SER A 174 -0.93 10.95 -8.09
CA SER A 174 -0.65 12.13 -7.28
C SER A 174 0.84 12.29 -6.99
N PHE A 175 1.53 11.16 -6.76
CA PHE A 175 2.95 11.10 -6.46
C PHE A 175 3.83 10.72 -7.66
N ASP A 176 3.29 10.75 -8.89
CA ASP A 176 4.02 10.40 -10.13
C ASP A 176 5.36 11.15 -10.25
N LEU A 177 5.41 12.43 -9.85
CA LEU A 177 6.64 13.24 -9.86
C LEU A 177 7.69 12.76 -8.85
N LEU A 178 7.27 12.19 -7.71
CA LEU A 178 8.19 11.56 -6.76
C LEU A 178 8.65 10.21 -7.30
N VAL A 179 7.74 9.43 -7.89
CA VAL A 179 8.05 8.15 -8.53
C VAL A 179 9.08 8.33 -9.65
N GLU A 180 8.93 9.35 -10.51
CA GLU A 180 9.88 9.65 -11.58
C GLU A 180 11.29 9.96 -11.03
N LYS A 181 11.36 10.69 -9.91
CA LYS A 181 12.65 11.11 -9.32
C LYS A 181 13.34 10.00 -8.53
N THR A 182 12.60 9.12 -7.87
CA THR A 182 13.18 8.10 -7.00
C THR A 182 13.43 6.78 -7.70
N THR A 183 12.76 6.53 -8.83
CA THR A 183 12.94 5.27 -9.56
C THR A 183 14.22 5.35 -10.38
N MET A 184 15.22 4.58 -9.97
CA MET A 184 16.48 4.52 -10.68
C MET A 184 16.35 3.62 -11.92
N HIS A 185 16.97 4.03 -13.03
CA HIS A 185 17.13 3.23 -14.26
C HIS A 185 15.90 3.07 -15.17
N VAL A 186 14.75 3.68 -14.84
CA VAL A 186 13.55 3.67 -15.70
C VAL A 186 13.39 5.02 -16.41
N LYS A 187 13.27 5.02 -17.74
CA LYS A 187 12.95 6.23 -18.52
C LYS A 187 11.45 6.33 -18.70
N PHE A 188 10.81 7.15 -17.90
CA PHE A 188 9.37 7.39 -18.03
C PHE A 188 9.05 8.24 -19.26
N PHE A 189 7.90 7.96 -19.87
CA PHE A 189 7.42 8.68 -21.05
C PHE A 189 7.17 10.16 -20.71
N LYS A 190 7.79 11.05 -21.49
CA LYS A 190 7.57 12.51 -21.45
C LYS A 190 6.89 12.93 -22.75
N GLN A 191 5.72 13.54 -22.64
CA GLN A 191 4.99 14.10 -23.78
C GLN A 191 5.80 15.25 -24.39
N GLU A 192 6.07 15.20 -25.70
CA GLU A 192 6.92 16.17 -26.43
C GLU A 192 6.47 17.64 -26.24
N GLY A 193 5.18 17.89 -26.04
CA GLY A 193 4.64 19.24 -25.78
C GLY A 193 5.06 19.87 -24.44
N GLU A 194 5.48 19.10 -23.44
CA GLU A 194 6.04 19.66 -22.19
C GLU A 194 7.52 20.05 -22.32
N GLN A 195 8.25 19.46 -23.28
CA GLN A 195 9.65 19.80 -23.56
C GLN A 195 9.75 21.11 -24.32
N GLU A 196 8.92 21.35 -25.34
CA GLU A 196 8.89 22.63 -26.06
C GLU A 196 8.56 23.78 -25.11
N ILE A 197 7.55 23.62 -24.24
CA ILE A 197 7.19 24.66 -23.27
C ILE A 197 8.30 24.88 -22.23
N LYS A 198 8.96 23.83 -21.72
CA LYS A 198 10.06 23.98 -20.75
C LYS A 198 11.34 24.55 -21.39
N GLU A 199 11.65 24.20 -22.64
CA GLU A 199 12.77 24.79 -23.40
C GLU A 199 12.49 26.25 -23.74
N GLU A 200 11.31 26.59 -24.28
CA GLU A 200 10.92 27.98 -24.54
C GLU A 200 10.95 28.82 -23.26
N THR A 201 10.35 28.32 -22.17
CA THR A 201 10.34 29.04 -20.89
C THR A 201 11.74 29.18 -20.30
N GLY A 202 12.61 28.16 -20.45
CA GLY A 202 14.00 28.18 -20.01
C GLY A 202 14.87 29.16 -20.81
N VAL A 203 14.66 29.25 -22.13
CA VAL A 203 15.34 30.20 -23.02
C VAL A 203 14.90 31.64 -22.73
N ILE A 204 13.59 31.88 -22.57
CA ILE A 204 13.03 33.20 -22.22
C ILE A 204 13.58 33.67 -20.87
N ASN A 205 13.69 32.79 -19.89
CA ASN A 205 14.19 33.15 -18.56
C ASN A 205 15.70 33.46 -18.60
N LYS A 206 16.51 32.68 -19.35
CA LYS A 206 17.93 33.00 -19.57
C LYS A 206 18.13 34.34 -20.28
N GLN A 207 17.32 34.66 -21.30
CA GLN A 207 17.38 35.96 -21.99
C GLN A 207 17.01 37.13 -21.08
N LYS A 208 15.97 37.00 -20.25
CA LYS A 208 15.59 38.03 -19.26
C LYS A 208 16.68 38.27 -18.22
N ILE A 209 17.33 37.20 -17.73
CA ILE A 209 18.44 37.31 -16.77
C ILE A 209 19.66 37.99 -17.40
N SER A 210 19.98 37.67 -18.66
CA SER A 210 21.09 38.28 -19.39
C SER A 210 20.86 39.77 -19.66
N ARG A 211 19.64 40.18 -20.05
CA ARG A 211 19.26 41.60 -20.21
C ARG A 211 19.37 42.40 -18.91
N ARG A 212 18.86 41.87 -17.80
CA ARG A 212 18.96 42.52 -16.48
C ARG A 212 20.40 42.71 -16.01
N LYS A 213 21.30 41.77 -16.34
CA LYS A 213 22.75 41.91 -16.07
C LYS A 213 23.40 43.03 -16.88
N TYR A 214 22.96 43.25 -18.12
CA TYR A 214 23.46 44.31 -18.97
C TYR A 214 23.00 45.70 -18.50
N GLU A 215 21.73 45.84 -18.11
CA GLU A 215 21.18 47.11 -17.60
C GLU A 215 21.83 47.54 -16.28
N LYS A 216 22.09 46.58 -15.36
CA LYS A 216 22.80 46.87 -14.10
C LYS A 216 24.26 47.27 -14.27
N LYS A 217 24.88 47.04 -15.43
CA LYS A 217 26.28 47.39 -15.70
C LYS A 217 26.43 48.77 -16.35
N LYS A 218 25.32 49.42 -16.72
CA LYS A 218 25.26 50.75 -17.36
C LYS A 218 24.94 51.89 -16.37
N ILE A 219 24.69 51.57 -15.10
CA ILE A 219 24.50 52.50 -13.98
C ILE A 219 25.79 52.44 -13.15
#